data_AF-A0A920MBE2-F1
#
_entry.id   AF-A0A920MBE2-F1
#
_cell.length_a   1.000
_cell.length_b   1.000
_cell.length_c   1.000
_cell.angle_alpha   90.00
_cell.angle_beta   90.00
_cell.angle_gamma   90.00
#
_symmetry.space_group_name_H-M   'P 1'
#
loop_
_entity.id
_entity.type
_entity.pdbx_description
1 polymer ?
#
loop_
_entity_poly.entity_id
_entity_poly.type
_entity_poly.pdbx_seq_one_letter_code
_entity_poly.pdbx_strand_id
1 'polypeptide(L)' 'MVVMAFDEQGQATSFEKKVSVCGRAYQLLTEQVGIPAEDIIFDPNILTLATGIDEHRD' A
#
# COMPACT_ATOMS: atom_id res chain seq x y z
N MET A 1 -9.11 -9.65 -4.78
CA MET A 1 -9.36 -8.70 -3.68
C MET A 1 -8.38 -7.54 -3.80
N VAL A 2 -8.83 -6.30 -3.56
CA VAL A 2 -7.94 -5.13 -3.55
C VAL A 2 -7.41 -4.90 -2.14
N VAL A 3 -6.10 -4.69 -2.01
CA VAL A 3 -5.43 -4.34 -0.76
C VAL A 3 -4.87 -2.93 -0.90
N MET A 4 -5.37 -2.01 -0.07
CA MET A 4 -4.91 -0.62 -0.03
C MET A 4 -3.59 -0.53 0.74
N ALA A 5 -2.66 0.31 0.29
CA ALA A 5 -1.45 0.63 1.04
C ALA A 5 -1.74 1.60 2.21
N PHE A 6 -2.44 1.09 3.23
CA PHE A 6 -2.80 1.80 4.44
C PHE A 6 -2.61 0.86 5.64
N ASP A 7 -1.98 1.33 6.71
CA ASP A 7 -1.75 0.57 7.93
C ASP A 7 -2.14 1.35 9.19
N GLU A 8 -1.78 0.84 10.37
CA GLU A 8 -2.07 1.47 11.66
C GLU A 8 -1.41 2.86 11.82
N GLN A 9 -0.41 3.17 10.99
CA GLN A 9 0.27 4.47 10.94
C GLN A 9 -0.27 5.36 9.81
N GLY A 10 -1.40 5.01 9.21
CA GLY A 10 -2.04 5.83 8.18
C GLY A 10 -1.71 5.42 6.75
N GLN A 11 -1.97 6.36 5.83
CA GLN A 11 -1.75 6.16 4.39
C GLN A 11 -0.26 6.08 4.05
N ALA A 12 0.09 5.18 3.12
CA ALA A 12 1.42 5.14 2.54
C ALA A 12 1.56 6.19 1.42
N THR A 13 2.33 7.25 1.68
CA THR A 13 2.60 8.34 0.73
C THR A 13 3.98 8.19 0.07
N SER A 14 5.01 7.77 0.82
CA SER A 14 6.35 7.53 0.27
C SER A 14 6.48 6.16 -0.41
N PHE A 15 7.46 6.02 -1.30
CA PHE A 15 7.78 4.76 -1.96
C PHE A 15 8.08 3.64 -0.96
N GLU A 16 8.94 3.91 0.03
CA GLU A 16 9.36 2.92 1.03
C GLU A 16 8.18 2.42 1.85
N LYS A 17 7.27 3.32 2.24
CA LYS A 17 6.07 2.96 3.01
C LYS A 17 5.07 2.16 2.17
N LYS A 18 4.93 2.47 0.88
CA LYS A 18 4.07 1.68 -0.03
C LYS A 18 4.57 0.23 -0.14
N VAL A 19 5.88 0.07 -0.31
CA VAL A 19 6.51 -1.27 -0.38
C VAL A 19 6.38 -2.02 0.94
N SER A 20 6.66 -1.37 2.08
CA SER A 20 6.61 -2.04 3.39
C SER A 20 5.19 -2.50 3.76
N VAL A 21 4.17 -1.67 3.51
CA VAL A 21 2.77 -2.00 3.79
C VAL A 21 2.29 -3.15 2.89
N CYS A 22 2.49 -3.05 1.58
CA CYS A 22 2.08 -4.11 0.66
C CYS A 22 2.84 -5.43 0.91
N GLY A 23 4.15 -5.36 1.22
CA GLY A 23 4.96 -6.53 1.54
C GLY A 23 4.50 -7.25 2.81
N ARG A 24 4.20 -6.49 3.87
CA ARG A 24 3.62 -7.04 5.11
C ARG A 24 2.25 -7.68 4.83
N ALA A 25 1.39 -7.02 4.06
CA ALA A 25 0.07 -7.56 3.73
C ALA A 25 0.17 -8.84 2.89
N TYR A 26 1.11 -8.90 1.94
CA TYR A 26 1.36 -10.10 1.14
C TYR A 26 1.68 -11.32 2.02
N GLN A 27 2.61 -11.18 2.98
CA GLN A 27 2.97 -12.26 3.90
C GLN A 27 1.77 -12.70 4.76
N LEU A 28 1.04 -11.76 5.34
CA LEU A 28 -0.14 -12.08 6.15
C LEU A 28 -1.21 -12.85 5.34
N LEU A 29 -1.52 -12.38 4.13
CA LEU A 29 -2.57 -12.95 3.30
C LEU A 29 -2.18 -14.32 2.74
N THR A 30 -0.95 -14.47 2.27
CA THR A 30 -0.50 -15.73 1.65
C THR A 30 -0.11 -16.79 2.70
N GLU A 31 0.61 -16.41 3.75
CA GLU A 31 1.19 -17.37 4.70
C GLU A 31 0.27 -17.69 5.88
N GLN A 32 -0.54 -16.72 6.35
CA GLN A 32 -1.39 -16.92 7.53
C GLN A 32 -2.85 -17.17 7.17
N VAL A 33 -3.38 -16.45 6.19
CA VAL A 33 -4.79 -16.59 5.75
C VAL A 33 -4.93 -17.64 4.63
N GLY A 34 -3.91 -17.82 3.80
CA GLY A 34 -3.91 -18.79 2.69
C GLY A 34 -4.60 -18.30 1.42
N ILE A 35 -4.64 -16.98 1.19
CA ILE A 35 -5.15 -16.39 -0.06
C ILE A 35 -4.11 -16.61 -1.18
N PRO A 36 -4.50 -17.14 -2.35
CA PRO A 36 -3.62 -17.23 -3.51
C PRO A 36 -3.09 -15.85 -3.95
N ALA A 37 -1.81 -15.77 -4.31
CA ALA A 37 -1.16 -14.50 -4.65
C ALA A 37 -1.80 -13.83 -5.88
N GLU A 38 -2.24 -14.63 -6.85
CA GLU A 38 -2.93 -14.20 -8.07
C GLU A 38 -4.27 -13.50 -7.79
N ASP A 39 -4.87 -13.74 -6.63
CA ASP A 39 -6.12 -13.10 -6.20
C ASP A 39 -5.88 -11.75 -5.49
N ILE A 40 -4.63 -11.35 -5.27
CA ILE A 40 -4.27 -10.12 -4.54
C ILE A 40 -3.88 -9.02 -5.53
N ILE A 41 -4.61 -7.91 -5.50
CA ILE A 41 -4.30 -6.70 -6.26
C ILE A 41 -3.93 -5.61 -5.27
N PHE A 42 -2.70 -5.09 -5.36
CA PHE A 42 -2.26 -3.99 -4.51
C PHE A 42 -2.59 -2.64 -5.13
N ASP A 43 -3.22 -1.77 -4.35
CA ASP A 43 -3.37 -0.36 -4.66
C ASP A 43 -2.39 0.44 -3.79
N PRO A 44 -1.26 0.92 -4.35
CA PRO A 44 -0.26 1.68 -3.62
C PRO A 44 -0.67 3.15 -3.37
N ASN A 45 -1.94 3.51 -3.58
CA ASN A 45 -2.50 4.87 -3.53
C ASN A 45 -1.93 5.79 -4.62
N ILE A 46 -2.66 5.97 -5.71
CA ILE A 46 -2.42 7.10 -6.62
C ILE A 46 -2.92 8.37 -5.91
N LEU A 47 -2.03 9.33 -5.69
CA LEU A 47 -2.30 10.56 -4.94
C LEU A 47 -2.36 11.78 -5.87
N THR A 48 -3.02 12.84 -5.42
CA THR A 48 -3.09 14.12 -6.14
C THR A 48 -1.79 14.91 -5.99
N LEU A 49 -1.22 15.34 -7.10
CA LEU A 49 -0.03 16.20 -7.14
C LEU A 49 -0.41 17.66 -7.43
N ALA A 50 0.57 18.57 -7.33
CA ALA A 50 0.43 20.00 -7.63
C ALA A 50 -0.65 20.72 -6.79
N THR A 51 -0.85 20.28 -5.55
CA THR A 51 -1.83 20.85 -4.62
C THR A 51 -1.37 22.14 -3.93
N GLY A 52 -0.09 22.51 -4.08
CA GLY A 52 0.54 23.63 -3.36
C GLY A 52 1.04 23.27 -1.96
N ILE A 53 0.92 22.00 -1.56
CA ILE A 53 1.48 21.43 -0.33
C ILE A 53 2.82 20.76 -0.68
N ASP A 54 3.90 21.12 0.02
CA ASP A 54 5.24 20.63 -0.31
C ASP A 54 5.38 19.11 -0.13
N GLU A 55 4.65 18.53 0.84
CA GLU A 55 4.59 17.09 1.09
C GLU A 55 3.96 16.26 -0.06
N HIS A 56 3.39 16.92 -1.09
CA HIS A 56 2.81 16.27 -2.28
C HIS A 56 3.67 16.46 -3.54
N ARG A 57 5.00 16.65 -3.39
CA ARG A 57 5.94 16.84 -4.50
C ARG A 57 6.73 15.60 -4.92
N ASP A 58 6.58 14.50 -4.20
CA ASP A 58 7.30 13.23 -4.44
C ASP A 58 6.66 12.36 -5.52
#